data_AF-A0A2U2JER1-F1
#
_entry.id   AF-A0A2U2JER1-F1
#
_cell.length_a   1.000
_cell.length_b   1.000
_cell.length_c   1.000
_cell.angle_alpha   90.00
_cell.angle_beta   90.00
_cell.angle_gamma   90.00
#
_symmetry.space_group_name_H-M   'P 1'
#
loop_
_entity.id
_entity.type
_entity.pdbx_description
1 polymer ?
#
loop_
_entity_poly.entity_id
_entity_poly.type
_entity_poly.pdbx_seq_one_letter_code
_entity_poly.pdbx_strand_id
1 'polypeptide(L)' 'MSKYLKLITLSITSLLLYYLVMNSERINATLVMIQESQSSKGLGILILIYIGKWFLLLFGILGLLYFLFELLKQKKDL' A
#
# COMPACT_ATOMS: atom_id res chain seq x y z
N MET A 1 10.58 -21.89 -5.99
CA MET A 1 9.49 -21.67 -5.01
C MET A 1 9.64 -20.39 -4.17
N SER A 2 10.85 -19.98 -3.72
CA SER A 2 11.02 -18.86 -2.77
C SER A 2 10.79 -17.43 -3.31
N LYS A 3 10.97 -17.17 -4.61
CA LYS A 3 10.82 -15.80 -5.18
C LYS A 3 9.37 -15.31 -5.20
N TYR A 4 8.43 -16.14 -5.66
CA TYR A 4 7.01 -15.75 -5.71
C TYR A 4 6.38 -15.64 -4.33
N LEU A 5 6.81 -16.48 -3.38
CA LEU A 5 6.32 -16.43 -2.00
C LEU A 5 6.72 -15.12 -1.33
N LYS A 6 7.96 -14.65 -1.54
CA LYS A 6 8.41 -13.32 -1.09
C LYS A 6 7.57 -12.18 -1.68
N LEU A 7 7.28 -12.23 -2.98
CA LEU A 7 6.46 -11.22 -3.65
C LEU A 7 5.05 -11.17 -3.07
N ILE A 8 4.41 -12.33 -2.87
CA ILE A 8 3.07 -12.42 -2.26
C ILE A 8 3.09 -11.88 -0.84
N THR A 9 4.05 -12.28 -0.01
CA THR A 9 4.14 -11.79 1.37
C THR A 9 4.31 -10.27 1.41
N LEU A 10 5.14 -9.70 0.52
CA LEU A 10 5.31 -8.25 0.42
C LEU A 10 4.03 -7.56 -0.06
N SER A 11 3.33 -8.14 -1.03
CA SER A 11 2.08 -7.60 -1.58
C SER A 11 0.97 -7.59 -0.53
N ILE A 12 0.80 -8.70 0.20
CA ILE A 12 -0.16 -8.82 1.30
C ILE A 12 0.20 -7.85 2.43
N THR A 13 1.47 -7.76 2.81
CA THR A 13 1.93 -6.83 3.86
C THR A 13 1.68 -5.38 3.45
N SER A 14 1.92 -5.04 2.17
CA SER A 14 1.63 -3.70 1.63
C SER A 14 0.15 -3.35 1.70
N LEU A 15 -0.74 -4.30 1.35
CA LEU A 15 -2.19 -4.10 1.45
C LEU A 15 -2.67 -4.01 2.90
N LEU A 16 -2.09 -4.80 3.80
CA LEU A 16 -2.37 -4.70 5.24
C LEU A 16 -1.95 -3.33 5.78
N LEU A 17 -0.76 -2.85 5.43
CA LEU A 17 -0.30 -1.52 5.80
C LEU A 17 -1.22 -0.43 5.23
N TYR A 18 -1.63 -0.54 3.96
CA TYR A 18 -2.63 0.36 3.37
C TYR A 18 -3.93 0.38 4.18
N TYR A 19 -4.45 -0.80 4.53
CA TYR A 19 -5.69 -0.93 5.30
C TYR A 19 -5.55 -0.34 6.71
N LEU A 20 -4.43 -0.59 7.39
CA LEU A 20 -4.15 0.00 8.70
C LEU A 20 -4.04 1.53 8.60
N VAL A 21 -3.37 2.06 7.58
CA VAL A 21 -3.25 3.50 7.37
C VAL A 21 -4.60 4.14 7.06
N MET A 22 -5.47 3.45 6.32
CA MET A 22 -6.80 3.95 5.94
C MET A 22 -7.80 3.94 7.10
N ASN A 23 -7.78 2.90 7.93
CA ASN A 23 -8.79 2.69 8.98
C ASN A 23 -8.32 3.10 10.38
N SER A 24 -7.06 3.49 10.55
CA SER A 24 -6.54 3.93 11.85
C SER A 24 -7.11 5.30 12.22
N GLU A 25 -7.91 5.32 13.28
CA GLU A 25 -8.41 6.55 13.90
C GLU A 25 -7.27 7.50 14.29
N ARG A 26 -6.13 6.96 14.74
CA ARG A 26 -4.96 7.76 15.11
C ARG A 26 -4.35 8.49 13.92
N ILE A 27 -4.25 7.82 12.77
CA ILE A 27 -3.71 8.44 11.56
C ILE A 27 -4.68 9.49 11.05
N ASN A 28 -5.98 9.20 11.06
CA ASN A 28 -7.00 10.18 10.68
C ASN A 28 -7.01 11.41 11.59
N ALA A 29 -6.94 11.23 12.92
CA ALA A 29 -6.82 12.34 13.87
C ALA A 29 -5.55 13.18 13.64
N THR A 30 -4.42 12.52 13.34
CA THR A 30 -3.16 13.20 13.01
C THR A 30 -3.28 14.01 11.72
N LEU A 31 -3.94 13.47 10.70
CA LEU A 31 -4.19 14.18 9.43
C LEU A 31 -5.05 15.43 9.66
N VAL A 32 -6.10 15.33 10.48
CA VAL A 32 -6.96 16.47 10.83
C VAL A 32 -6.17 17.54 11.58
N MET A 33 -5.40 17.18 12.61
CA MET A 33 -4.54 18.14 13.34
C MET A 33 -3.53 18.83 12.41
N ILE A 34 -2.96 18.09 11.46
CA ILE A 34 -2.02 18.64 10.48
C ILE A 34 -2.74 19.63 9.55
N GLN A 35 -3.95 19.32 9.09
CA GLN A 35 -4.77 20.22 8.26
C GLN A 35 -5.12 21.51 9.00
N GLU A 36 -5.56 21.40 10.26
CA GLU A 36 -5.96 22.54 11.08
C GLU A 36 -4.77 23.46 11.43
N SER A 37 -3.55 22.91 11.53
CA SER A 37 -2.37 23.70 11.86
C SER A 37 -1.95 24.72 10.79
N GLN A 38 -2.47 24.65 9.56
CA GLN A 38 -2.13 25.48 8.39
C GLN A 38 -0.62 25.71 8.16
N SER A 39 0.22 24.82 8.68
CA SER A 39 1.67 24.91 8.57
C SER A 39 2.13 24.38 7.22
N SER A 40 3.01 25.12 6.53
CA SER A 40 3.63 24.67 5.28
C SER A 40 4.35 23.33 5.42
N LYS A 41 4.95 23.07 6.60
CA LYS A 41 5.57 21.78 6.93
C LYS A 41 4.54 20.67 7.10
N GLY A 42 3.38 20.99 7.67
CA GLY A 42 2.26 20.07 7.82
C GLY A 42 1.70 19.61 6.48
N LEU A 43 1.53 20.53 5.53
CA LEU A 43 1.08 20.22 4.17
C LEU A 43 2.02 19.23 3.46
N GLY A 44 3.34 19.39 3.60
CA GLY A 44 4.31 18.45 3.02
C GLY A 44 4.15 17.04 3.57
N ILE A 45 3.97 16.90 4.88
CA ILE A 45 3.74 15.60 5.54
C ILE A 45 2.41 14.98 5.06
N LEU A 46 1.37 15.80 4.94
CA LEU A 46 0.07 15.36 4.47
C LEU A 46 0.14 14.78 3.05
N ILE A 47 0.78 15.51 2.12
CA ILE A 47 0.99 15.05 0.75
C ILE A 47 1.77 13.72 0.74
N LEU A 48 2.84 13.63 1.55
CA LEU A 48 3.64 12.41 1.65
C LEU A 48 2.82 11.20 2.12
N ILE A 49 1.95 11.38 3.12
CA ILE A 49 1.06 10.33 3.62
C ILE A 49 0.07 9.89 2.53
N TYR A 50 -0.54 10.84 1.81
CA TYR A 50 -1.45 10.50 0.71
C TYR A 50 -0.74 9.74 -0.42
N ILE A 51 0.43 10.20 -0.86
CA ILE A 51 1.23 9.52 -1.89
C ILE A 51 1.65 8.12 -1.41
N GLY A 52 2.16 8.01 -0.18
CA GLY A 52 2.57 6.74 0.40
C GLY A 52 1.43 5.73 0.48
N LYS A 53 0.22 6.21 0.83
CA LYS A 53 -0.99 5.38 0.84
C LYS A 53 -1.34 4.87 -0.56
N TRP A 54 -1.36 5.73 -1.57
CA TRP A 54 -1.60 5.28 -2.96
C TRP A 54 -0.52 4.34 -3.48
N PHE A 55 0.74 4.59 -3.13
CA PHE A 55 1.87 3.73 -3.47
C PHE A 55 1.71 2.32 -2.88
N LEU A 56 1.35 2.20 -1.61
CA LEU A 56 1.12 0.90 -0.95
C LEU A 56 -0.01 0.09 -1.63
N LEU A 57 -1.08 0.77 -2.01
CA LEU A 57 -2.20 0.15 -2.73
C LEU A 57 -1.76 -0.35 -4.10
N LEU A 58 -1.12 0.51 -4.90
CA LEU A 58 -0.63 0.15 -6.23
C LEU A 58 0.36 -1.02 -6.16
N PHE A 59 1.33 -0.95 -5.24
CA PHE A 59 2.33 -2.00 -5.07
C PHE A 59 1.69 -3.34 -4.70
N GLY A 60 0.74 -3.33 -3.77
CA GLY A 60 0.02 -4.53 -3.36
C GLY A 60 -0.81 -5.15 -4.48
N ILE A 61 -1.57 -4.33 -5.22
CA ILE A 61 -2.41 -4.79 -6.33
C ILE A 61 -1.56 -5.31 -7.49
N LEU A 62 -0.50 -4.58 -7.90
CA LEU A 62 0.38 -4.99 -8.99
C LEU A 62 1.14 -6.29 -8.65
N GLY A 63 1.60 -6.43 -7.40
CA GLY A 63 2.28 -7.65 -6.97
C GLY A 63 1.35 -8.88 -6.97
N LEU A 64 0.08 -8.71 -6.55
CA LEU A 64 -0.93 -9.76 -6.66
C LEU A 64 -1.28 -10.08 -8.12
N LEU A 65 -1.47 -9.06 -8.97
CA LEU A 65 -1.74 -9.23 -10.40
C LEU A 65 -0.62 -10.01 -11.10
N TYR A 66 0.63 -9.65 -10.84
CA TYR A 66 1.79 -10.34 -11.39
C TYR A 66 1.83 -11.80 -10.95
N PHE A 67 1.60 -12.06 -9.66
CA PHE A 67 1.52 -13.43 -9.16
C PHE A 67 0.39 -14.23 -9.83
N LEU A 68 -0.79 -13.64 -9.99
CA LEU A 68 -1.93 -14.28 -10.63
C LEU A 68 -1.63 -14.61 -12.10
N PHE A 69 -1.02 -13.67 -12.82
CA PHE A 69 -0.63 -13.85 -14.22
C PHE A 69 0.35 -15.00 -14.39
N GLU A 70 1.35 -15.10 -13.51
CA GLU A 70 2.33 -16.17 -13.55
C GLU A 70 1.69 -17.54 -13.26
N LEU A 71 0.77 -17.60 -12.30
CA LEU A 71 0.06 -18.82 -11.95
C LEU A 71 -0.82 -19.31 -13.11
N LEU A 72 -1.49 -18.38 -13.82
CA LEU A 72 -2.26 -18.68 -15.03
C LEU A 72 -1.36 -19.16 -16.19
N LYS A 73 -0.16 -18.58 -16.34
CA LYS A 73 0.80 -18.98 -17.37
C LYS A 73 1.33 -20.40 -17.12
N GLN A 74 1.75 -20.72 -15.89
CA GLN A 74 2.21 -22.07 -15.54
C GLN A 74 1.14 -23.14 -15.76
N LYS A 75 -0.14 -22.82 -15.56
CA LYS A 75 -1.25 -23.75 -15.81
C LYS A 75 -1.51 -24.00 -17.30
N LYS A 76 -1.06 -23.11 -18.19
CA LYS A 76 -1.28 -23.22 -19.64
C LYS A 76 -0.22 -24.08 -20.34
N ASP A 77 0.95 -24.24 -19.72
CA ASP A 77 2.09 -25.01 -20.23
C ASP A 77 2.14 -26.47 -19.65
N LEU A 78 1.05 -26.91 -19.00
CA LEU A 78 0.85 -28.22 -18.36
C LEU A 78 -0.32 -28.95 -19.03
#